data_AF-A0AA38J3F3-F1
#
_entry.id   AF-A0AA38J3F3-F1
#
_cell.length_a   1.000
_cell.length_b   1.000
_cell.length_c   1.000
_cell.angle_alpha   90.00
_cell.angle_beta   90.00
_cell.angle_gamma   90.00
#
_symmetry.space_group_name_H-M   'P 1'
#
loop_
_entity.id
_entity.type
_entity.pdbx_description
1 polymer ?
#
loop_
_entity_poly.entity_id
_entity_poly.type
_entity_poly.pdbx_seq_one_letter_code
_entity_poly.pdbx_strand_id
1 'polypeptide(L)'
;MTSFPCPLLSSSEVLVDDADPRILYSSSGWTLGGVPGSECEGTTHESVYTVNSTATFTFLGIGVEVFGTIGNKETSPTSIYNLDDSTSSQLTFPTNDETNYRVPFYKSPLLSPGDHTLTIIVPPGNKNGQLVLDYIIYNPTPTSTSYATITTSVYRSASAISTPASTHSTSVNTIPVGVAGGLGGLAAGIALTLIVLRIIRMRSRTSHC
;
A
#
# COMPACT_ATOMS: atom_id res chain seq x y z
N MET A 1 21.22 -11.21 -14.85
CA MET A 1 21.28 -9.82 -14.39
C MET A 1 20.88 -9.81 -12.94
N THR A 2 21.68 -9.23 -12.06
CA THR A 2 21.31 -9.05 -10.65
C THR A 2 20.34 -7.89 -10.57
N SER A 3 19.12 -8.11 -10.10
CA SER A 3 18.27 -7.00 -9.70
C SER A 3 19.01 -6.21 -8.61
N PHE A 4 19.12 -4.89 -8.75
CA PHE A 4 19.45 -4.08 -7.58
C PHE A 4 18.30 -4.29 -6.59
N PRO A 5 18.56 -4.75 -5.36
CA PRO A 5 17.50 -4.86 -4.38
C PRO A 5 16.95 -3.47 -4.05
N CYS A 6 15.70 -3.45 -3.58
CA CYS A 6 15.09 -2.31 -2.91
C CYS A 6 16.06 -1.71 -1.87
N PRO A 7 15.98 -0.41 -1.57
CA PRO A 7 16.93 0.25 -0.66
C PRO A 7 17.03 -0.48 0.68
N LEU A 8 18.26 -0.59 1.20
CA LEU A 8 18.49 -1.08 2.54
C LEU A 8 17.96 -0.05 3.54
N LEU A 9 16.98 -0.46 4.33
CA LEU A 9 16.31 0.38 5.32
C LEU A 9 17.04 0.37 6.67
N SER A 10 16.76 1.38 7.50
CA SER A 10 17.03 1.29 8.93
C SER A 10 16.08 0.29 9.62
N SER A 11 16.39 -0.10 10.86
CA SER A 11 15.53 -0.97 11.67
C SER A 11 14.21 -0.33 12.13
N SER A 12 13.94 0.92 11.73
CA SER A 12 12.77 1.74 12.11
C SER A 12 11.94 2.17 10.89
N GLU A 13 12.13 1.51 9.76
CA GLU A 13 11.49 1.79 8.48
C GLU A 13 10.88 0.52 7.90
N VAL A 14 9.76 0.68 7.20
CA VAL A 14 9.11 -0.37 6.42
C VAL A 14 8.91 0.16 5.01
N LEU A 15 9.42 -0.58 4.03
CA LEU A 15 9.17 -0.34 2.62
C LEU A 15 7.89 -1.04 2.18
N VAL A 16 7.21 -0.39 1.25
CA VAL A 16 5.99 -0.83 0.58
C VAL A 16 6.24 -0.62 -0.90
N ASP A 17 6.41 -1.72 -1.62
CA ASP A 17 6.63 -1.76 -3.07
C ASP A 17 5.39 -1.21 -3.82
N ASP A 18 5.56 -0.71 -5.05
CA ASP A 18 4.45 -0.20 -5.86
C ASP A 18 3.36 -1.25 -6.15
N ALA A 19 3.74 -2.54 -6.25
CA ALA A 19 2.81 -3.63 -6.47
C ALA A 19 2.13 -4.14 -5.18
N ASP A 20 2.46 -3.58 -4.00
CA ASP A 20 1.87 -4.01 -2.73
C ASP A 20 0.39 -3.61 -2.64
N PRO A 21 -0.52 -4.55 -2.31
CA PRO A 21 -1.97 -4.30 -2.29
C PRO A 21 -2.43 -3.32 -1.19
N ARG A 22 -1.54 -2.85 -0.31
CA ARG A 22 -1.79 -1.72 0.60
C ARG A 22 -1.86 -0.38 -0.12
N ILE A 23 -1.32 -0.26 -1.34
CA ILE A 23 -1.44 0.93 -2.18
C ILE A 23 -2.69 0.78 -3.06
N LEU A 24 -3.68 1.63 -2.82
CA LEU A 24 -4.97 1.63 -3.52
C LEU A 24 -4.94 2.62 -4.68
N TYR A 25 -4.69 2.12 -5.88
CA TYR A 25 -4.73 2.90 -7.11
C TYR A 25 -6.17 3.16 -7.60
N SER A 26 -6.39 4.30 -8.23
CA SER A 26 -7.64 4.62 -8.93
C SER A 26 -7.92 3.61 -10.05
N SER A 27 -9.19 3.26 -10.26
CA SER A 27 -9.64 2.28 -11.28
C SER A 27 -9.23 2.58 -12.74
N SER A 28 -8.69 3.76 -12.98
CA SER A 28 -8.08 4.20 -14.23
C SER A 28 -6.92 5.16 -13.92
N GLY A 29 -6.01 5.33 -14.88
CA GLY A 29 -4.96 6.35 -14.81
C GLY A 29 -3.60 5.86 -14.36
N TRP A 30 -3.46 4.56 -14.12
CA TRP A 30 -2.17 3.92 -13.84
C TRP A 30 -1.93 2.75 -14.80
N THR A 31 -0.68 2.56 -15.17
CA THR A 31 -0.18 1.43 -15.94
C THR A 31 1.04 0.84 -15.27
N LEU A 32 1.13 -0.49 -15.21
CA LEU A 32 2.32 -1.18 -14.72
C LEU A 32 3.47 -1.00 -15.72
N GLY A 33 4.63 -0.58 -15.21
CA GLY A 33 5.88 -0.39 -15.93
C GLY A 33 7.06 -1.00 -15.19
N GLY A 34 8.21 -0.32 -15.27
CA GLY A 34 9.41 -0.67 -14.52
C GLY A 34 10.49 -1.43 -15.31
N VAL A 35 11.71 -1.37 -14.78
CA VAL A 35 12.94 -1.91 -15.34
C VAL A 35 13.58 -2.85 -14.30
N PRO A 36 13.53 -4.19 -14.51
CA PRO A 36 14.07 -5.16 -13.58
C PRO A 36 15.54 -4.90 -13.20
N GLY A 37 15.73 -4.49 -11.95
CA GLY A 37 17.03 -4.16 -11.39
C GLY A 37 17.44 -2.70 -11.48
N SER A 38 16.54 -1.78 -11.79
CA SER A 38 16.72 -0.34 -11.48
C SER A 38 15.75 0.11 -10.39
N GLU A 39 14.47 -0.22 -10.54
CA GLU A 39 13.41 -0.03 -9.53
C GLU A 39 13.32 -1.19 -8.51
N CYS A 40 12.62 -0.93 -7.40
CA CYS A 40 12.27 -1.92 -6.39
C CYS A 40 11.37 -3.00 -6.99
N GLU A 41 11.67 -4.26 -6.63
CA GLU A 41 11.15 -5.52 -7.21
C GLU A 41 11.12 -5.65 -8.76
N GLY A 42 11.55 -4.62 -9.49
CA GLY A 42 11.53 -4.50 -10.95
C GLY A 42 10.25 -3.93 -11.54
N THR A 43 9.36 -3.33 -10.74
CA THR A 43 8.07 -2.77 -11.15
C THR A 43 7.96 -1.28 -10.86
N THR A 44 7.02 -0.62 -11.52
CA THR A 44 6.52 0.72 -11.18
C THR A 44 5.05 0.88 -11.57
N HIS A 45 4.34 1.79 -10.91
CA HIS A 45 3.05 2.28 -11.37
C HIS A 45 3.22 3.67 -12.00
N GLU A 46 3.06 3.73 -13.31
CA GLU A 46 3.18 4.94 -14.12
C GLU A 46 1.82 5.61 -14.32
N SER A 47 1.72 6.91 -14.03
CA SER A 47 0.48 7.66 -14.25
C SER A 47 0.24 7.98 -15.73
N VAL A 48 -1.02 8.04 -16.16
CA VAL A 48 -1.42 8.31 -17.55
C VAL A 48 -1.78 9.78 -17.73
N TYR A 49 -1.10 10.48 -18.65
CA TYR A 49 -1.21 11.93 -18.88
C TYR A 49 -2.63 12.51 -19.00
N THR A 50 -3.60 11.73 -19.49
CA THR A 50 -4.92 12.23 -19.92
C THR A 50 -6.00 12.19 -18.84
N VAL A 51 -5.74 11.58 -17.68
CA VAL A 51 -6.75 11.37 -16.63
C VAL A 51 -6.20 11.76 -15.25
N ASN A 52 -7.09 12.22 -14.37
CA ASN A 52 -6.73 12.34 -12.96
C ASN A 52 -6.52 10.95 -12.39
N SER A 53 -5.39 10.76 -11.72
CA SER A 53 -4.93 9.46 -11.24
C SER A 53 -4.59 9.59 -9.76
N THR A 54 -5.09 8.69 -8.92
CA THR A 54 -4.84 8.74 -7.47
C THR A 54 -4.26 7.42 -6.97
N ALA A 55 -3.36 7.51 -5.99
CA ALA A 55 -2.90 6.35 -5.22
C ALA A 55 -3.02 6.69 -3.73
N THR A 56 -3.70 5.84 -2.97
CA THR A 56 -3.94 6.04 -1.53
C THR A 56 -3.25 4.95 -0.72
N PHE A 57 -2.53 5.35 0.33
CA PHE A 57 -1.80 4.45 1.23
C PHE A 57 -2.10 4.82 2.69
N THR A 58 -2.55 3.84 3.47
CA THR A 58 -2.87 4.00 4.90
C THR A 58 -1.84 3.23 5.74
N PHE A 59 -1.31 3.88 6.78
CA PHE A 59 -0.23 3.34 7.61
C PHE A 59 -0.33 3.78 9.08
N LEU A 60 0.09 2.89 9.98
CA LEU A 60 0.23 3.18 11.42
C LEU A 60 1.66 3.65 11.70
N GLY A 61 1.88 4.95 11.85
CA GLY A 61 3.23 5.53 11.75
C GLY A 61 3.45 6.86 12.45
N ILE A 62 4.65 7.40 12.22
CA ILE A 62 5.09 8.75 12.60
C ILE A 62 5.73 9.54 11.42
N GLY A 63 5.80 8.94 10.23
CA GLY A 63 6.34 9.57 9.03
C GLY A 63 6.20 8.68 7.80
N VAL A 64 6.16 9.29 6.62
CA VAL A 64 6.05 8.62 5.31
C VAL A 64 6.82 9.37 4.22
N GLU A 65 7.43 8.62 3.31
CA GLU A 65 8.20 9.08 2.17
C GLU A 65 7.80 8.33 0.90
N VAL A 66 7.72 9.05 -0.23
CA VAL A 66 7.34 8.50 -1.54
C VAL A 66 8.52 8.63 -2.49
N PHE A 67 8.85 7.54 -3.18
CA PHE A 67 9.97 7.45 -4.11
C PHE A 67 9.52 6.98 -5.49
N GLY A 68 10.27 7.39 -6.51
CA GLY A 68 9.95 7.07 -7.89
C GLY A 68 11.08 7.29 -8.88
N THR A 69 10.74 7.19 -10.16
CA THR A 69 11.64 7.39 -11.29
C THR A 69 11.28 8.68 -12.04
N ILE A 70 12.30 9.44 -12.46
CA ILE A 70 12.14 10.53 -13.44
C ILE A 70 12.85 10.10 -14.72
N GLY A 71 12.06 9.92 -15.80
CA GLY A 71 12.57 9.51 -17.11
C GLY A 71 13.27 10.63 -17.87
N ASN A 72 14.32 10.26 -18.61
CA ASN A 72 15.25 11.17 -19.30
C ASN A 72 14.68 12.08 -20.41
N LYS A 73 13.40 11.92 -20.74
CA LYS A 73 12.68 12.68 -21.79
C LYS A 73 11.26 13.05 -21.40
N GLU A 74 10.89 12.78 -20.15
CA GLU A 74 9.60 13.20 -19.62
C GLU A 74 9.58 14.70 -19.41
N THR A 75 8.43 15.34 -19.67
CA THR A 75 8.15 16.66 -19.09
C THR A 75 8.23 16.57 -17.56
N SER A 76 8.45 17.68 -16.85
CA SER A 76 8.51 17.64 -15.38
C SER A 76 7.22 17.05 -14.77
N PRO A 77 7.27 15.92 -14.04
CA PRO A 77 6.09 15.37 -13.39
C PRO A 77 5.62 16.30 -12.28
N THR A 78 4.30 16.44 -12.15
CA THR A 78 3.67 17.22 -11.10
C THR A 78 2.67 16.35 -10.36
N SER A 79 2.72 16.38 -9.03
CA SER A 79 1.89 15.55 -8.15
C SER A 79 1.51 16.33 -6.90
N ILE A 80 0.36 16.00 -6.32
CA ILE A 80 -0.18 16.64 -5.12
C ILE A 80 -0.27 15.58 -4.03
N TYR A 81 0.22 15.91 -2.84
CA TYR A 81 0.22 15.04 -1.67
C TYR A 81 -0.73 15.59 -0.62
N ASN A 82 -1.77 14.82 -0.29
CA ASN A 82 -2.69 15.09 0.80
C ASN A 82 -2.42 14.05 1.90
N LEU A 83 -2.03 14.51 3.09
CA LEU A 83 -1.80 13.64 4.25
C LEU A 83 -2.84 13.99 5.31
N ASP A 84 -3.74 13.06 5.61
CA ASP A 84 -4.90 13.28 6.48
C ASP A 84 -5.68 14.57 6.08
N ASP A 85 -6.12 15.36 7.06
CA ASP A 85 -6.79 16.65 6.87
C ASP A 85 -5.81 17.84 6.69
N SER A 86 -4.53 17.58 6.36
CA SER A 86 -3.53 18.64 6.19
C SER A 86 -3.57 19.32 4.81
N THR A 87 -2.97 20.50 4.71
CA THR A 87 -2.89 21.26 3.46
C THR A 87 -2.13 20.51 2.36
N SER A 88 -2.79 20.33 1.22
CA SER A 88 -2.22 19.75 -0.01
C SER A 88 -0.86 20.35 -0.39
N SER A 89 0.13 19.48 -0.60
CA SER A 89 1.46 19.87 -1.10
C SER A 89 1.59 19.51 -2.58
N GLN A 90 1.50 20.50 -3.47
CA GLN A 90 1.77 20.32 -4.89
C GLN A 90 3.27 20.48 -5.17
N LEU A 91 3.89 19.46 -5.77
CA LEU A 91 5.30 19.40 -6.09
C LEU A 91 5.50 19.08 -7.58
N THR A 92 6.47 19.75 -8.19
CA THR A 92 6.88 19.56 -9.59
C THR A 92 8.37 19.24 -9.61
N PHE A 93 8.78 18.14 -10.24
CA PHE A 93 10.16 17.67 -10.20
C PHE A 93 10.92 18.01 -11.48
N PRO A 94 12.17 18.50 -11.39
CA PRO A 94 12.98 18.79 -12.56
C PRO A 94 13.35 17.49 -13.30
N THR A 95 13.35 17.56 -14.62
CA THR A 95 13.84 16.51 -15.52
C THR A 95 15.23 16.88 -16.05
N ASN A 96 16.01 15.89 -16.49
CA ASN A 96 17.30 16.06 -17.17
C ASN A 96 17.45 14.98 -18.26
N ASP A 97 18.56 14.98 -19.00
CA ASP A 97 18.80 14.01 -20.10
C ASP A 97 19.14 12.59 -19.62
N GLU A 98 18.96 12.27 -18.32
CA GLU A 98 19.23 10.97 -17.69
C GLU A 98 18.01 10.42 -16.95
N THR A 99 17.92 9.10 -16.78
CA THR A 99 16.87 8.49 -15.97
C THR A 99 17.32 8.42 -14.52
N ASN A 100 16.58 9.10 -13.64
CA ASN A 100 16.91 9.21 -12.22
C ASN A 100 15.98 8.27 -11.45
N TYR A 101 16.51 7.20 -10.89
CA TYR A 101 15.78 6.24 -10.06
C TYR A 101 15.85 6.64 -8.57
N ARG A 102 14.92 6.15 -7.75
CA ARG A 102 14.89 6.36 -6.28
C ARG A 102 14.85 7.85 -5.89
N VAL A 103 14.17 8.66 -6.71
CA VAL A 103 14.00 10.09 -6.45
C VAL A 103 12.96 10.27 -5.35
N PRO A 104 13.28 10.99 -4.24
CA PRO A 104 12.28 11.31 -3.23
C PRO A 104 11.31 12.36 -3.77
N PHE A 105 10.06 11.96 -3.99
CA PHE A 105 8.99 12.87 -4.42
C PHE A 105 8.32 13.57 -3.24
N TYR A 106 8.11 12.88 -2.12
CA TYR A 106 7.48 13.45 -0.94
C TYR A 106 8.12 12.92 0.34
N LYS A 107 8.15 13.76 1.37
CA LYS A 107 8.49 13.42 2.74
C LYS A 107 7.56 14.17 3.67
N SER A 108 6.87 13.47 4.56
CA SER A 108 6.01 14.10 5.55
C SER A 108 6.83 14.88 6.58
N PRO A 109 6.23 15.87 7.27
CA PRO A 109 6.73 16.28 8.58
C PRO A 109 6.68 15.10 9.57
N LEU A 110 7.27 15.28 10.76
CA LEU A 110 7.07 14.35 11.87
C LEU A 110 5.59 14.36 12.29
N LEU A 111 4.98 13.19 12.32
CA LEU A 111 3.57 12.99 12.66
C LEU A 111 3.42 12.53 14.12
N SER A 112 2.25 12.77 14.71
CA SER A 112 1.85 12.16 15.97
C SER A 112 1.63 10.65 15.78
N PRO A 113 2.09 9.76 16.67
CA PRO A 113 1.86 8.32 16.54
C PRO A 113 0.38 7.97 16.33
N GLY A 114 0.03 7.40 15.16
CA GLY A 114 -1.35 7.05 14.83
C GLY A 114 -1.53 6.44 13.44
N ASP A 115 -2.79 6.15 13.10
CA ASP A 115 -3.18 5.78 11.75
C ASP A 115 -3.27 7.04 10.87
N HIS A 116 -2.58 7.00 9.73
CA HIS A 116 -2.47 8.10 8.77
C HIS A 116 -2.85 7.61 7.37
N THR A 117 -3.38 8.50 6.53
CA THR A 117 -3.68 8.22 5.12
C THR A 117 -3.03 9.27 4.22
N LEU A 118 -2.09 8.81 3.40
CA LEU A 118 -1.52 9.59 2.31
C LEU A 118 -2.32 9.34 1.03
N THR A 119 -2.77 10.40 0.37
CA THR A 119 -3.33 10.35 -0.99
C THR A 119 -2.44 11.15 -1.93
N ILE A 120 -1.87 10.45 -2.91
CA ILE A 120 -1.09 10.99 -4.01
C ILE A 120 -2.06 11.24 -5.17
N ILE A 121 -2.06 12.45 -5.73
CA ILE A 121 -2.95 12.86 -6.82
C ILE A 121 -2.10 13.39 -7.97
N VAL A 122 -2.24 12.79 -9.14
CA VAL A 122 -1.65 13.29 -10.39
C VAL A 122 -2.72 14.05 -11.17
N PRO A 123 -2.59 15.38 -11.36
CA PRO A 123 -3.52 16.14 -12.18
C PRO A 123 -3.34 15.80 -13.67
N PRO A 124 -4.43 15.68 -14.46
CA PRO A 124 -4.34 15.44 -15.89
C PRO A 124 -3.61 16.60 -16.58
N GLY A 125 -2.75 16.28 -17.55
CA GLY A 125 -2.03 17.29 -18.30
C GLY A 125 -1.02 16.68 -19.26
N ASN A 126 -1.22 16.90 -20.56
CA ASN A 126 -0.27 16.58 -21.63
C ASN A 126 1.01 17.45 -21.63
N LYS A 127 1.21 18.25 -20.58
CA LYS A 127 2.42 19.07 -20.32
C LYS A 127 3.10 18.70 -19.00
N ASN A 128 2.50 17.80 -18.22
CA ASN A 128 3.08 17.26 -16.99
C ASN A 128 3.70 15.91 -17.36
N GLY A 129 4.86 15.57 -16.79
CA GLY A 129 5.40 14.21 -16.90
C GLY A 129 4.51 13.17 -16.23
N GLN A 130 4.70 11.91 -16.63
CA GLN A 130 4.18 10.79 -15.86
C GLN A 130 4.85 10.77 -14.49
N LEU A 131 4.05 10.61 -13.43
CA LEU A 131 4.56 10.22 -12.13
C LEU A 131 4.80 8.71 -12.20
N VAL A 132 6.06 8.28 -12.02
CA VAL A 132 6.44 6.87 -11.98
C VAL A 132 6.70 6.51 -10.52
N LEU A 133 5.74 5.86 -9.87
CA LEU A 133 5.82 5.45 -8.46
C LEU A 133 6.55 4.09 -8.36
N ASP A 134 7.60 4.04 -7.52
CA ASP A 134 8.51 2.88 -7.33
C ASP A 134 8.29 2.25 -5.95
N TYR A 135 8.32 3.04 -4.87
CA TYR A 135 7.99 2.54 -3.53
C TYR A 135 7.63 3.66 -2.55
N ILE A 136 7.02 3.27 -1.44
CA ILE A 136 6.76 4.10 -0.26
C ILE A 136 7.56 3.55 0.92
N ILE A 137 8.16 4.42 1.72
CA ILE A 137 8.74 4.07 3.02
C ILE A 137 7.91 4.75 4.11
N TYR A 138 7.59 4.04 5.19
CA TYR A 138 7.01 4.66 6.39
C TYR A 138 7.76 4.25 7.65
N ASN A 139 7.72 5.12 8.66
CA ASN A 139 8.23 4.84 9.99
C ASN A 139 7.07 4.35 10.86
N PRO A 140 7.03 3.06 11.27
CA PRO A 140 5.97 2.57 12.14
C PRO A 140 5.94 3.31 13.48
N THR A 141 4.75 3.45 14.08
CA THR A 141 4.65 3.88 15.46
C THR A 141 5.44 2.89 16.33
N PRO A 142 6.37 3.34 17.20
CA PRO A 142 7.07 2.44 18.09
C PRO A 142 6.06 1.81 19.05
N THR A 143 5.73 0.53 18.81
CA THR A 143 4.94 -0.25 19.75
C THR A 143 5.66 -0.21 21.08
N SER A 144 4.98 0.24 22.14
CA SER A 144 5.47 0.14 23.51
C SER A 144 5.42 -1.33 23.95
N THR A 145 6.30 -2.15 23.35
CA THR A 145 6.60 -3.50 23.78
C THR A 145 7.06 -3.39 25.21
N SER A 146 6.14 -3.68 26.12
CA SER A 146 6.43 -3.75 27.54
C SER A 146 7.46 -4.86 27.69
N TYR A 147 8.73 -4.47 27.85
CA TYR A 147 9.80 -5.40 28.19
C TYR A 147 9.41 -6.01 29.53
N ALA A 148 8.84 -7.21 29.49
CA ALA A 148 8.55 -7.98 30.67
C ALA A 148 9.89 -8.33 31.30
N THR A 149 10.32 -7.53 32.28
CA THR A 149 11.55 -7.76 33.03
C THR A 149 11.47 -9.15 33.65
N ILE A 150 12.22 -10.10 33.10
CA ILE A 150 12.36 -11.44 33.68
C ILE A 150 13.20 -11.31 34.94
N THR A 151 12.57 -10.88 36.02
CA THR A 151 13.18 -10.84 37.35
C THR A 151 13.30 -12.28 37.85
N THR A 152 14.44 -12.90 37.62
CA THR A 152 14.77 -14.23 38.15
C THR A 152 14.86 -14.18 39.68
N SER A 153 13.76 -14.47 40.37
CA SER A 153 13.71 -14.53 41.84
C SER A 153 14.31 -15.84 42.36
N VAL A 154 15.62 -15.83 42.60
CA VAL A 154 16.31 -16.93 43.29
C VAL A 154 15.99 -16.86 44.79
N TYR A 155 15.26 -17.88 45.27
CA TYR A 155 15.08 -18.36 46.64
C TYR A 155 15.43 -17.44 47.83
N ARG A 156 14.45 -17.20 48.70
CA ARG A 156 14.63 -17.31 50.16
C ARG A 156 13.31 -17.65 50.86
N SER A 157 13.33 -18.70 51.68
CA SER A 157 12.18 -19.19 52.45
C SER A 157 11.98 -18.43 53.75
N ALA A 158 10.74 -18.18 54.14
CA ALA A 158 10.34 -18.00 55.54
C ALA A 158 8.86 -18.40 55.71
N SER A 159 8.56 -19.10 56.80
CA SER A 159 7.25 -19.71 57.10
C SER A 159 6.29 -18.74 57.79
N ALA A 160 4.97 -18.94 57.65
CA ALA A 160 4.03 -19.22 58.77
C ALA A 160 2.56 -18.81 58.49
N ILE A 161 1.61 -19.77 58.70
CA ILE A 161 0.24 -19.58 59.23
C ILE A 161 -0.75 -18.77 58.30
N SER A 162 -2.04 -19.08 58.09
CA SER A 162 -3.07 -19.87 58.82
C SER A 162 -4.11 -20.52 57.86
N THR A 163 -5.05 -21.29 58.45
CA THR A 163 -6.18 -22.07 57.87
C THR A 163 -7.42 -21.22 57.48
N PRO A 164 -8.63 -21.78 57.20
CA PRO A 164 -9.06 -22.32 55.90
C PRO A 164 -10.43 -21.76 55.38
N ALA A 165 -10.75 -21.90 54.09
CA ALA A 165 -12.15 -21.73 53.60
C ALA A 165 -12.43 -22.45 52.27
N SER A 166 -13.66 -22.93 52.14
CA SER A 166 -14.13 -24.03 51.29
C SER A 166 -14.77 -23.61 49.95
N THR A 167 -14.77 -24.58 49.00
CA THR A 167 -15.83 -24.89 47.99
C THR A 167 -16.07 -24.07 46.71
N HIS A 168 -16.55 -24.83 45.70
CA HIS A 168 -17.23 -24.46 44.45
C HIS A 168 -16.39 -23.83 43.32
N SER A 169 -16.56 -24.17 42.04
CA SER A 169 -17.28 -25.32 41.43
C SER A 169 -16.87 -25.45 39.95
N THR A 170 -16.84 -26.67 39.42
CA THR A 170 -16.60 -26.95 38.00
C THR A 170 -17.82 -26.67 37.12
N SER A 171 -17.62 -25.97 35.99
CA SER A 171 -18.57 -25.97 34.87
C SER A 171 -17.84 -25.94 33.51
N VAL A 172 -17.70 -27.12 32.92
CA VAL A 172 -17.45 -27.28 31.47
C VAL A 172 -18.80 -27.27 30.75
N ASN A 173 -18.85 -26.70 29.54
CA ASN A 173 -19.75 -27.01 28.40
C ASN A 173 -19.35 -26.09 27.23
N THR A 174 -18.70 -26.54 26.15
CA THR A 174 -19.17 -27.35 24.99
C THR A 174 -20.11 -26.62 24.01
N ILE A 175 -19.54 -26.34 22.83
CA ILE A 175 -20.02 -25.85 21.50
C ILE A 175 -21.19 -26.73 20.94
N PRO A 176 -22.21 -26.21 20.19
CA PRO A 176 -22.18 -26.23 18.69
C PRO A 176 -23.09 -25.27 17.83
N VAL A 177 -22.55 -24.92 16.63
CA VAL A 177 -23.21 -24.78 15.28
C VAL A 177 -24.28 -23.68 15.06
N GLY A 178 -24.43 -23.01 13.90
CA GLY A 178 -23.82 -23.14 12.55
C GLY A 178 -23.54 -21.76 11.90
N VAL A 179 -23.89 -21.41 10.64
CA VAL A 179 -24.63 -22.05 9.51
C VAL A 179 -24.03 -21.54 8.14
N ALA A 180 -24.65 -21.79 6.98
CA ALA A 180 -24.10 -21.67 5.61
C ALA A 180 -24.63 -20.49 4.72
N GLY A 181 -23.99 -20.28 3.55
CA GLY A 181 -24.63 -19.79 2.31
C GLY A 181 -23.75 -18.95 1.35
N GLY A 182 -23.63 -19.30 0.06
CA GLY A 182 -23.02 -18.36 -0.92
C GLY A 182 -22.43 -18.80 -2.27
N LEU A 183 -22.51 -20.07 -2.72
CA LEU A 183 -21.98 -20.47 -4.05
C LEU A 183 -23.09 -20.53 -5.11
N GLY A 184 -23.20 -19.50 -5.97
CA GLY A 184 -24.24 -19.49 -7.02
C GLY A 184 -24.19 -18.42 -8.12
N GLY A 185 -23.16 -17.56 -8.19
CA GLY A 185 -23.16 -16.40 -9.11
C GLY A 185 -22.48 -16.59 -10.48
N LEU A 186 -21.50 -17.48 -10.61
CA LEU A 186 -20.50 -17.38 -11.69
C LEU A 186 -20.97 -17.89 -13.07
N ALA A 187 -21.91 -18.84 -13.13
CA ALA A 187 -22.33 -19.47 -14.38
C ALA A 187 -23.21 -18.56 -15.26
N ALA A 188 -24.08 -17.74 -14.66
CA ALA A 188 -25.00 -16.87 -15.40
C ALA A 188 -24.28 -15.68 -16.06
N GLY A 189 -23.26 -15.12 -15.39
CA GLY A 189 -22.48 -14.00 -15.92
C GLY A 189 -21.79 -14.33 -17.23
N ILE A 190 -21.07 -15.46 -17.29
CA ILE A 190 -20.29 -15.90 -18.45
C ILE A 190 -21.18 -16.09 -19.69
N ALA A 191 -22.38 -16.67 -19.53
CA ALA A 191 -23.32 -16.84 -20.63
C ALA A 191 -23.76 -15.50 -21.24
N LEU A 192 -24.06 -14.50 -20.39
CA LEU A 192 -24.42 -13.15 -20.81
C LEU A 192 -23.27 -12.45 -21.55
N THR A 193 -22.03 -12.56 -21.05
CA THR A 193 -20.86 -11.95 -21.73
C THR A 193 -20.65 -12.51 -23.13
N LEU A 194 -20.76 -13.83 -23.29
CA LEU A 194 -20.58 -14.50 -24.60
C LEU A 194 -21.66 -14.12 -25.62
N ILE A 195 -22.91 -13.91 -25.17
CA ILE A 195 -24.00 -13.44 -26.05
C ILE A 195 -23.72 -12.02 -26.54
N VAL A 196 -23.34 -11.10 -25.65
CA VAL A 196 -23.01 -9.71 -26.01
C VAL A 196 -21.83 -9.65 -27.00
N LEU A 197 -20.77 -10.41 -26.75
CA LEU A 197 -19.61 -10.48 -27.66
C LEU A 197 -19.97 -11.03 -29.06
N ARG A 198 -20.91 -11.98 -29.16
CA ARG A 198 -21.42 -12.43 -30.47
C ARG A 198 -22.19 -11.31 -31.18
N ILE A 199 -23.07 -10.58 -30.49
CA ILE A 199 -23.84 -9.48 -31.10
C ILE A 199 -22.90 -8.38 -31.62
N ILE A 200 -21.88 -7.99 -30.85
CA ILE A 200 -20.88 -6.98 -31.28
C ILE A 200 -20.14 -7.45 -32.53
N ARG A 201 -19.66 -8.71 -32.56
CA ARG A 201 -18.98 -9.30 -33.72
C ARG A 201 -19.85 -9.47 -34.96
N MET A 202 -21.17 -9.60 -34.82
CA MET A 202 -22.07 -9.55 -35.98
C MET A 202 -22.22 -8.12 -36.51
N ARG A 203 -22.37 -7.14 -35.62
CA ARG A 203 -22.55 -5.72 -36.01
C ARG A 203 -21.32 -5.11 -36.67
N SER A 204 -20.10 -5.51 -36.27
CA SER A 204 -18.88 -5.03 -36.93
C SER A 204 -18.69 -5.59 -38.35
N ARG A 205 -19.33 -6.72 -38.68
CA ARG A 205 -19.26 -7.33 -40.03
C ARG A 205 -20.24 -6.69 -41.02
N THR A 206 -21.28 -6.00 -40.55
CA THR A 206 -22.21 -5.24 -41.39
C THR A 206 -21.77 -3.79 -41.65
N SER A 207 -20.62 -3.36 -41.13
CA SER A 207 -20.07 -2.00 -41.35
C SER A 207 -19.12 -1.89 -42.56
N HIS A 208 -18.95 -2.96 -43.33
CA HIS A 208 -18.14 -2.99 -44.55
C HIS A 208 -18.94 -3.58 -45.71
N CYS A 209 -19.84 -2.77 -46.27
CA CYS A 209 -20.38 -2.94 -47.62
C CYS A 209 -20.87 -1.57 -48.12
#